data_AF-A0A1I3XJ91-F1
#
_entry.id   AF-A0A1I3XJ91-F1
#
_cell.length_a   1.000
_cell.length_b   1.000
_cell.length_c   1.000
_cell.angle_alpha   90.00
_cell.angle_beta   90.00
_cell.angle_gamma   90.00
#
_symmetry.space_group_name_H-M   'P 1'
#
loop_
_entity.id
_entity.type
_entity.pdbx_description
1 polymer ?
#
loop_
_entity_poly.entity_id
_entity_poly.type
_entity_poly.pdbx_seq_one_letter_code
_entity_poly.pdbx_strand_id
1 'polypeptide(L)'
;MAFSVNTNVGAMAALQSLTATQKDLSTTQNRINTGLSVSSTKDDSASYTIAQGLRGDLGGLKAVSSSLSRAKSVTDVAVAGAEQISDIVNQMQAKARQSAD
;
A
#
# COMPACT_ATOMS: atom_id res chain seq x y z
N MET A 1 35.45 -48.74 1.57
CA MET A 1 36.22 -47.81 0.71
C MET A 1 36.36 -46.46 1.43
N ALA A 2 37.14 -46.41 2.52
CA ALA A 2 37.18 -45.24 3.41
C ALA A 2 38.34 -44.26 3.12
N PHE A 3 39.28 -44.63 2.24
CA PHE A 3 40.44 -43.81 1.89
C PHE A 3 40.67 -43.83 0.37
N SER A 4 39.93 -42.99 -0.35
CA SER A 4 40.26 -42.59 -1.72
C SER A 4 40.97 -41.23 -1.65
N VAL A 5 42.18 -41.14 -2.20
CA VAL A 5 42.92 -39.87 -2.29
C VAL A 5 42.31 -38.95 -3.36
N ASN A 6 41.67 -39.53 -4.37
CA ASN A 6 41.13 -38.80 -5.51
C ASN A 6 39.68 -38.32 -5.31
N THR A 7 38.93 -38.91 -4.37
CA THR A 7 37.51 -38.55 -4.14
C THR A 7 37.21 -38.50 -2.65
N ASN A 8 37.06 -37.28 -2.13
CA ASN A 8 36.77 -37.04 -0.72
C ASN A 8 35.26 -36.82 -0.53
N VAL A 9 34.54 -37.90 -0.22
CA VAL A 9 33.10 -37.87 0.05
C VAL A 9 32.72 -36.98 1.24
N GLY A 10 33.60 -36.84 2.24
CA GLY A 10 33.38 -35.96 3.38
C GLY A 10 33.42 -34.48 2.98
N ALA A 11 34.36 -34.10 2.11
CA ALA A 11 34.41 -32.75 1.54
C ALA A 11 33.21 -32.46 0.65
N MET A 12 32.71 -33.44 -0.12
CA MET A 12 31.48 -33.25 -0.92
C MET A 12 30.23 -33.06 -0.04
N ALA A 13 30.10 -33.79 1.06
CA ALA A 13 29.01 -33.60 2.02
C ALA A 13 29.08 -32.22 2.72
N ALA A 14 30.29 -31.77 3.07
CA ALA A 14 30.51 -30.43 3.60
C ALA A 14 30.17 -29.35 2.57
N LEU A 15 30.54 -29.54 1.30
CA LEU A 15 30.21 -28.62 0.21
C LEU A 15 28.70 -28.56 -0.05
N GLN A 16 27.99 -29.69 0.04
CA GLN A 16 26.54 -29.72 -0.09
C GLN A 16 25.86 -28.96 1.06
N SER A 17 26.36 -29.14 2.29
CA SER A 17 25.90 -28.39 3.47
C SER A 17 26.18 -26.88 3.32
N LEU A 18 27.38 -26.52 2.86
CA LEU A 18 27.74 -25.12 2.60
C LEU A 18 26.83 -24.50 1.53
N THR A 19 26.59 -25.22 0.43
CA THR A 19 25.71 -24.76 -0.65
C THR A 19 24.28 -24.54 -0.14
N ALA A 20 23.78 -25.43 0.72
CA ALA A 20 22.47 -25.25 1.36
C ALA A 20 22.44 -23.99 2.23
N THR A 21 23.44 -23.79 3.11
CA THR A 21 23.52 -22.59 3.95
C THR A 21 23.66 -21.29 3.14
N GLN A 22 24.39 -21.33 2.02
CA GLN A 22 24.54 -20.19 1.13
C GLN A 22 23.21 -19.81 0.46
N LYS A 23 22.40 -20.80 0.10
CA LYS A 23 21.06 -20.60 -0.44
C LYS A 23 20.12 -19.96 0.60
N ASP A 24 20.14 -20.47 1.83
CA ASP A 24 19.31 -19.92 2.92
C ASP A 24 19.71 -18.49 3.29
N LEU A 25 21.02 -18.19 3.27
CA LEU A 25 21.53 -16.83 3.46
C LEU A 25 21.04 -15.89 2.35
N SER A 26 21.08 -16.32 1.09
CA SER A 26 20.59 -15.53 -0.05
C SER A 26 19.09 -15.20 0.08
N THR A 27 18.26 -16.18 0.46
CA THR A 27 16.83 -15.95 0.73
C THR A 27 16.62 -14.98 1.87
N THR A 28 17.38 -15.12 2.97
CA THR A 28 17.30 -14.21 4.12
C THR A 28 17.70 -12.79 3.74
N GLN A 29 18.78 -12.64 2.98
CA GLN A 29 19.25 -11.34 2.48
C GLN A 29 18.19 -10.67 1.59
N ASN A 30 17.54 -11.44 0.70
CA ASN A 30 16.46 -10.92 -0.15
C ASN A 30 15.25 -10.44 0.67
N ARG A 31 14.89 -11.16 1.74
CA ARG A 31 13.82 -10.73 2.67
C ARG A 31 14.20 -9.45 3.42
N ILE A 32 15.45 -9.33 3.88
CA ILE A 32 15.95 -8.11 4.54
C ILE A 32 15.93 -6.93 3.58
N ASN A 33 16.43 -7.11 2.36
CA ASN A 33 16.54 -6.03 1.37
C ASN A 33 15.17 -5.54 0.89
N THR A 34 14.20 -6.45 0.73
CA THR A 34 12.85 -6.09 0.26
C THR A 34 11.90 -5.73 1.40
N GLY A 35 12.21 -6.14 2.63
CA GLY A 35 11.29 -6.08 3.77
C GLY A 35 10.08 -7.01 3.64
N LEU A 36 10.03 -7.86 2.61
CA LEU A 36 8.90 -8.76 2.34
C LEU A 36 9.28 -10.20 2.66
N SER A 37 8.43 -10.91 3.39
CA SER A 37 8.61 -12.35 3.63
C SER A 37 8.49 -13.17 2.33
N VAL A 38 7.65 -12.71 1.39
CA VAL A 38 7.47 -13.27 0.04
C VAL A 38 7.70 -12.15 -0.96
N SER A 39 8.88 -12.16 -1.58
CA SER A 39 9.29 -11.10 -2.52
C SER A 39 8.92 -11.42 -3.97
N SER A 40 8.88 -12.71 -4.31
CA SER A 40 8.61 -13.18 -5.66
C SER A 40 7.58 -14.31 -5.67
N THR A 41 6.95 -14.51 -6.82
CA THR A 41 6.05 -15.66 -7.07
C THR A 41 6.76 -17.01 -6.92
N LYS A 42 8.10 -17.04 -6.99
CA LYS A 42 8.89 -18.26 -6.77
C LYS A 42 8.98 -18.66 -5.30
N ASP A 43 8.82 -17.70 -4.38
CA ASP A 43 8.88 -17.94 -2.94
C ASP A 43 7.56 -18.55 -2.44
N ASP A 44 6.42 -17.98 -2.85
CA ASP A 44 5.07 -18.50 -2.62
C ASP A 44 4.10 -17.84 -3.61
N SER A 45 3.61 -18.60 -4.58
CA SER A 45 2.74 -18.08 -5.63
C SER A 45 1.35 -17.69 -5.12
N ALA A 46 0.79 -18.43 -4.17
CA ALA A 46 -0.54 -18.18 -3.63
C ALA A 46 -0.53 -16.89 -2.79
N SER A 47 0.39 -16.80 -1.83
CA SER A 47 0.53 -15.62 -0.97
C SER A 47 0.92 -14.38 -1.77
N TYR A 48 1.81 -14.51 -2.76
CA TYR A 48 2.19 -13.39 -3.62
C TYR A 48 1.01 -12.87 -4.45
N THR A 49 0.19 -13.77 -5.00
CA THR A 49 -0.97 -13.39 -5.83
C THR A 49 -2.05 -12.70 -4.99
N ILE A 50 -2.34 -13.23 -3.80
CA ILE A 50 -3.25 -12.59 -2.84
C ILE A 50 -2.72 -11.21 -2.46
N ALA A 51 -1.44 -11.12 -2.08
CA ALA A 51 -0.82 -9.84 -1.73
C ALA A 51 -0.84 -8.83 -2.90
N GLN A 52 -0.68 -9.27 -4.14
CA GLN A 52 -0.83 -8.40 -5.31
C GLN A 52 -2.27 -7.94 -5.52
N GLY A 53 -3.26 -8.81 -5.31
CA GLY A 53 -4.68 -8.43 -5.30
C GLY A 53 -4.95 -7.32 -4.28
N LEU A 54 -4.54 -7.54 -3.02
CA LEU A 54 -4.70 -6.54 -1.95
C LEU A 54 -3.98 -5.22 -2.26
N ARG A 55 -2.78 -5.25 -2.86
CA ARG A 55 -2.08 -4.01 -3.27
C ARG A 55 -2.86 -3.25 -4.35
N GLY A 56 -3.48 -3.97 -5.28
CA GLY A 56 -4.39 -3.38 -6.26
C GLY A 56 -5.59 -2.70 -5.59
N ASP A 57 -6.24 -3.41 -4.67
CA ASP A 57 -7.38 -2.89 -3.91
C ASP A 57 -7.03 -1.66 -3.09
N LEU A 58 -5.86 -1.66 -2.43
CA LEU A 58 -5.35 -0.49 -1.70
C LEU A 58 -5.13 0.72 -2.60
N GLY A 59 -4.64 0.51 -3.82
CA GLY A 59 -4.52 1.57 -4.83
C GLY A 59 -5.88 2.16 -5.20
N GLY A 60 -6.87 1.29 -5.46
CA GLY A 60 -8.25 1.69 -5.73
C GLY A 60 -8.87 2.46 -4.56
N LEU A 61 -8.74 1.94 -3.34
CA LEU A 61 -9.25 2.58 -2.13
C LEU A 61 -8.61 3.96 -1.90
N LYS A 62 -7.32 4.12 -2.18
CA LYS A 62 -6.63 5.42 -2.10
C LYS A 62 -7.21 6.44 -3.09
N ALA A 63 -7.51 6.00 -4.31
CA ALA A 63 -8.15 6.86 -5.32
C ALA A 63 -9.59 7.25 -4.92
N VAL A 64 -10.36 6.31 -4.38
CA VAL A 64 -11.71 6.56 -3.84
C VAL A 64 -11.64 7.53 -2.67
N SER A 65 -10.73 7.30 -1.71
CA SER A 65 -10.53 8.18 -0.56
C SER A 65 -10.17 9.61 -0.98
N SER A 66 -9.24 9.76 -1.93
CA SER A 66 -8.91 11.08 -2.49
C SER A 66 -10.11 11.75 -3.15
N SER A 67 -10.94 10.98 -3.86
CA SER A 67 -12.16 11.50 -4.50
C SER A 67 -13.22 11.92 -3.47
N LEU A 68 -13.39 11.15 -2.39
CA LEU A 68 -14.27 11.50 -1.28
C LEU A 68 -13.80 12.78 -0.57
N SER A 69 -12.49 12.93 -0.34
CA SER A 69 -11.93 14.16 0.22
C SER A 69 -12.21 15.37 -0.68
N ARG A 70 -12.08 15.23 -2.01
CA ARG A 70 -12.44 16.31 -2.94
C ARG A 70 -13.94 16.62 -2.90
N ALA A 71 -14.80 15.60 -2.89
CA ALA A 71 -16.25 15.79 -2.78
C ALA A 71 -16.61 16.54 -1.50
N LYS A 72 -15.98 16.17 -0.37
CA LYS A 72 -16.13 16.91 0.89
C LYS A 72 -15.72 18.38 0.74
N SER A 73 -14.57 18.67 0.16
CA SER A 73 -14.14 20.07 -0.06
C SER A 73 -15.12 20.86 -0.92
N VAL A 74 -15.68 20.24 -1.97
CA VAL A 74 -16.70 20.89 -2.81
C VAL A 74 -17.98 21.16 -2.01
N THR A 75 -18.43 20.19 -1.20
CA THR A 75 -19.60 20.37 -0.33
C THR A 75 -19.35 21.48 0.70
N ASP A 76 -18.18 21.52 1.32
CA ASP A 76 -17.83 22.55 2.31
C ASP A 76 -17.87 23.96 1.66
N VAL A 77 -17.38 24.11 0.42
CA VAL A 77 -17.48 25.38 -0.34
C VAL A 77 -18.93 25.72 -0.69
N ALA A 78 -19.72 24.72 -1.11
CA ALA A 78 -21.13 24.93 -1.45
C ALA A 78 -21.95 25.38 -0.23
N VAL A 79 -21.69 24.82 0.95
CA VAL A 79 -22.34 25.23 2.21
C VAL A 79 -21.96 26.68 2.55
N ALA A 80 -20.68 27.03 2.52
CA ALA A 80 -20.24 28.40 2.79
C ALA A 80 -20.84 29.42 1.80
N GLY A 81 -21.00 29.04 0.53
CA GLY A 81 -21.69 29.87 -0.47
C GLY A 81 -23.18 30.00 -0.19
N ALA A 82 -23.85 28.93 0.23
CA ALA A 82 -25.26 28.94 0.59
C ALA A 82 -25.54 29.81 1.83
N GLU A 83 -24.66 29.79 2.83
CA GLU A 83 -24.73 30.66 4.01
C GLU A 83 -24.67 32.14 3.60
N GLN A 84 -23.73 32.53 2.73
CA GLN A 84 -23.64 33.91 2.22
C GLN A 84 -24.89 34.34 1.45
N ILE A 85 -25.46 33.45 0.63
CA ILE A 85 -26.72 33.74 -0.09
C ILE A 85 -27.86 33.95 0.92
N SER A 86 -27.94 33.11 1.96
CA SER A 86 -28.95 33.24 3.02
C SER A 86 -28.84 34.58 3.75
N ASP A 87 -27.63 35.01 4.08
CA ASP A 87 -27.38 36.30 4.72
C ASP A 87 -27.81 37.48 3.84
N ILE A 88 -27.52 37.43 2.53
CA ILE A 88 -27.94 38.46 1.57
C ILE A 88 -29.47 38.53 1.50
N VAL A 89 -30.16 37.39 1.45
CA VAL A 89 -31.63 37.34 1.42
C VAL A 89 -32.23 37.93 2.70
N ASN A 90 -31.66 37.64 3.86
CA ASN A 90 -32.09 38.23 5.14
C ASN A 90 -31.89 39.75 5.16
N GLN A 91 -30.75 40.23 4.67
CA GLN A 91 -30.48 41.67 4.55
C GLN A 91 -31.45 42.37 3.58
N MET A 92 -31.79 41.72 2.46
CA MET A 92 -32.78 42.23 1.51
C MET A 92 -34.17 42.33 2.14
N GLN A 93 -34.62 41.32 2.89
CA GLN A 93 -35.88 41.39 3.62
C GLN A 93 -35.90 42.54 4.64
N ALA A 94 -34.82 42.71 5.41
CA ALA A 94 -34.71 43.78 6.38
C ALA A 94 -34.81 45.16 5.72
N LYS A 95 -34.07 45.39 4.62
CA LYS A 95 -34.13 46.65 3.85
C LYS A 95 -35.49 46.88 3.20
N ALA A 96 -36.13 45.83 2.67
CA ALA A 96 -37.46 45.94 2.07
C ALA A 96 -38.52 46.36 3.11
N ARG A 97 -38.46 45.80 4.33
CA ARG A 97 -39.33 46.23 5.44
C ARG A 97 -39.05 47.66 5.87
N GLN A 98 -37.77 48.02 6.00
CA GLN A 98 -37.36 49.39 6.35
C GLN A 98 -37.83 50.44 5.33
N SER A 99 -38.04 50.06 4.06
CA SER A 99 -38.57 50.96 3.03
C SER A 99 -40.10 50.99 2.97
N ALA A 100 -40.78 50.07 3.66
CA ALA A 100 -42.24 49.96 3.70
C ALA A 100 -42.86 50.72 4.89
N ASP A 101 -42.06 51.05 5.91
CA ASP A 101 -42.37 51.98 7.00
C ASP A 101 -42.03 53.43 6.61
#